data_AF-A0A949Q5X4-F1
#
_entry.id   AF-A0A949Q5X4-F1
#
_cell.length_a   1.000
_cell.length_b   1.000
_cell.length_c   1.000
_cell.angle_alpha   90.00
_cell.angle_beta   90.00
_cell.angle_gamma   90.00
#
_symmetry.space_group_name_H-M   'P 1'
#
loop_
_entity.id
_entity.type
_entity.pdbx_description
1 polymer ?
#
loop_
_entity_poly.entity_id
_entity_poly.type
_entity_poly.pdbx_seq_one_letter_code
_entity_poly.pdbx_strand_id
1 'polypeptide(L)' 'MGYIRDSRTFTPFPSITLKGNWMKTLGFETGQKIEVLAEPGQLIVRLAAER' A
#
# COMPACT_ATOMS: atom_id res chain seq x y z
N MET A 1 22.00 20.68 1.49
CA MET A 1 21.56 19.42 2.14
C MET A 1 21.35 18.37 1.05
N GLY A 2 22.35 17.51 0.79
CA GLY A 2 22.25 16.48 -0.26
C GLY A 2 21.72 15.18 0.34
N TYR A 3 20.56 14.69 -0.13
CA TYR A 3 20.10 13.36 0.24
C TYR A 3 21.00 12.32 -0.45
N ILE A 4 21.76 11.57 0.34
CA ILE A 4 22.51 10.41 -0.12
C ILE A 4 21.48 9.32 -0.40
N ARG A 5 21.26 8.99 -1.67
CA ARG A 5 20.50 7.80 -2.03
C ARG A 5 21.36 6.59 -1.70
N ASP A 6 21.08 5.96 -0.56
CA ASP A 6 21.62 4.65 -0.19
C ASP A 6 21.00 3.57 -1.10
N SER A 7 21.32 3.62 -2.39
CA SER A 7 20.79 2.71 -3.40
C SER A 7 21.42 1.32 -3.31
N ARG A 8 22.37 1.10 -2.40
CA ARG A 8 23.10 -0.16 -2.22
C ARG A 8 22.51 -1.06 -1.14
N THR A 9 21.73 -0.53 -0.20
CA THR A 9 21.07 -1.32 0.86
C THR A 9 19.55 -1.46 0.65
N PHE A 10 18.99 -0.76 -0.33
CA PHE A 10 17.57 -0.88 -0.66
C PHE A 10 17.28 -2.24 -1.30
N THR A 11 16.88 -3.20 -0.47
CA THR A 11 16.24 -4.43 -0.95
C THR A 11 14.85 -4.00 -1.43
N PRO A 12 14.52 -4.10 -2.74
CA PRO A 12 13.23 -3.66 -3.24
C PRO A 12 12.17 -4.60 -2.70
N PHE A 13 11.55 -4.22 -1.58
CA PHE A 13 10.33 -4.85 -1.15
C PHE A 13 9.28 -4.62 -2.24
N PRO A 14 8.51 -5.65 -2.60
CA PRO A 14 7.44 -5.50 -3.57
C PRO A 14 6.48 -4.43 -3.02
N SER A 15 6.38 -3.33 -3.75
CA SER A 15 5.56 -2.17 -3.39
C SER A 15 4.58 -1.90 -4.51
N ILE A 16 3.30 -1.84 -4.15
CA ILE A 16 2.22 -1.54 -5.08
C ILE A 16 1.79 -0.11 -4.82
N THR A 17 1.98 0.76 -5.82
CA THR A 17 1.53 2.15 -5.74
C THR A 17 0.22 2.30 -6.51
N LEU A 18 -0.86 2.52 -5.76
CA LEU A 18 -2.17 2.84 -6.33
C LEU A 18 -2.25 4.37 -6.50
N LYS A 19 -2.36 4.84 -7.75
CA LYS A 19 -2.39 6.28 -8.07
C LYS A 19 -3.80 6.75 -8.43
N GLY A 20 -4.17 7.94 -7.96
CA GLY A 20 -5.41 8.62 -8.29
C GLY A 20 -6.38 8.73 -7.10
N ASN A 21 -7.39 9.59 -7.24
CA ASN A 21 -8.38 9.87 -6.19
C ASN A 21 -9.51 8.81 -6.11
N TRP A 22 -9.39 7.72 -6.86
CA TRP A 22 -10.43 6.67 -6.93
C TRP A 22 -10.49 5.83 -5.64
N MET A 23 -9.39 5.71 -4.89
CA MET A 23 -9.40 5.02 -3.59
C MET A 23 -10.40 5.64 -2.62
N LYS A 24 -10.51 6.98 -2.61
CA LYS A 24 -11.51 7.69 -1.81
C LYS A 24 -12.94 7.38 -2.24
N THR A 25 -13.16 7.20 -3.55
CA THR A 25 -14.48 6.83 -4.08
C THR A 25 -14.89 5.41 -3.67
N LEU A 26 -13.92 4.53 -3.44
CA LEU A 26 -14.13 3.18 -2.92
C LEU A 26 -14.20 3.13 -1.38
N GLY A 27 -14.16 4.29 -0.69
CA GLY A 27 -14.22 4.37 0.76
C GLY A 27 -12.90 4.14 1.49
N PHE A 28 -11.77 4.09 0.77
CA PHE A 28 -10.44 4.05 1.37
C PHE A 28 -9.93 5.49 1.62
N GLU A 29 -9.85 5.87 2.88
CA GLU A 29 -9.30 7.14 3.34
C GLU A 29 -7.92 6.96 4.00
N THR A 30 -7.15 8.04 4.04
CA THR A 30 -5.82 8.05 4.68
C THR A 30 -5.95 7.85 6.18
N GLY A 31 -5.07 7.05 6.78
CA GLY A 31 -5.09 6.77 8.22
C GLY A 31 -6.02 5.63 8.63
N GLN A 32 -6.79 5.07 7.69
CA GLN A 32 -7.59 3.88 7.94
C GLN A 32 -6.73 2.62 7.93
N LYS A 33 -7.12 1.64 8.76
CA LYS A 33 -6.53 0.32 8.75
C LYS A 33 -7.14 -0.49 7.60
N ILE A 34 -6.28 -1.08 6.79
CA ILE A 34 -6.68 -1.98 5.70
C ILE A 34 -6.13 -3.37 5.96
N GLU A 35 -6.84 -4.38 5.46
CA GLU A 35 -6.36 -5.76 5.39
C GLU A 35 -5.96 -6.07 3.95
N VAL A 36 -4.79 -6.69 3.80
CA VAL A 36 -4.30 -7.20 2.52
C VAL A 36 -4.21 -8.71 2.64
N LEU A 37 -5.08 -9.42 1.93
CA LEU A 37 -5.09 -10.87 1.86
C LEU A 37 -4.32 -11.29 0.60
N ALA A 38 -3.29 -12.11 0.79
CA ALA A 38 -2.52 -12.69 -0.31
C ALA A 38 -2.97 -14.12 -0.57
N GLU A 39 -3.51 -14.35 -1.76
CA GLU A 39 -3.88 -15.68 -2.24
C GLU A 39 -3.13 -16.01 -3.54
N PRO A 40 -3.01 -17.29 -3.93
CA PRO A 40 -2.37 -17.66 -5.18
C PRO A 40 -3.03 -16.96 -6.39
N GLY A 41 -2.29 -16.05 -7.03
CA GLY A 41 -2.74 -15.30 -8.20
C GLY A 41 -3.55 -14.03 -7.90
N GLN A 42 -3.80 -13.67 -6.64
CA GLN A 42 -4.55 -12.46 -6.30
C GLN A 42 -4.12 -11.79 -4.99
N LEU A 43 -4.29 -10.46 -4.95
CA LEU A 43 -4.18 -9.64 -3.74
C LEU A 43 -5.52 -8.95 -3.52
N ILE A 44 -6.16 -9.24 -2.39
CA ILE A 44 -7.45 -8.65 -2.02
C ILE A 44 -7.20 -7.59 -0.96
N VAL A 45 -7.50 -6.33 -1.29
CA VAL A 45 -7.42 -5.21 -0.35
C VAL A 45 -8.83 -4.87 0.13
N ARG A 46 -9.06 -4.93 1.45
CA ARG A 46 -10.34 -4.58 2.08
C ARG A 46 -10.14 -3.62 3.25
N LEU A 47 -11.18 -2.87 3.58
CA LEU A 47 -11.22 -2.10 4.83
C LEU A 47 -11.18 -3.09 6.01
N ALA A 48 -10.34 -2.82 6.99
CA ALA A 48 -10.36 -3.60 8.22
C ALA A 48 -11.66 -3.26 8.95
N ALA A 49 -12.48 -4.28 9.26
CA ALA A 49 -13.61 -4.06 10.15
C ALA A 49 -13.06 -3.66 11.53
N GLU A 50 -13.36 -2.45 11.99
CA GLU A 50 -13.15 -2.07 13.39
C GLU A 50 -14.04 -2.97 14.24
N ARG A 51 -13.41 -3.72 15.15
CA ARG A 51 -14.09 -4.56 16.14
C ARG A 51 -14.01 -3.90 17.50
#